data_AF-A0A6G3XD21-F1
#
_entry.id   AF-A0A6G3XD21-F1
#
_cell.length_a   1.000
_cell.length_b   1.000
_cell.length_c   1.000
_cell.angle_alpha   90.00
_cell.angle_beta   90.00
_cell.angle_gamma   90.00
#
_symmetry.space_group_name_H-M   'P 1'
#
loop_
_entity.id
_entity.type
_entity.pdbx_description
1 polymer ?
#
loop_
_entity_poly.entity_id
_entity_poly.type
_entity_poly.pdbx_seq_one_letter_code
_entity_poly.pdbx_strand_id
1 'polypeptide(L)'
;EPDTVVGWLWAEAKGEALREHGAQVYVGDHTGDVRGARVAGALSVAVTTGPCDAAELRTAGADVVLEDLTGFPAWLAAFEADRAA
;
A
#
# COMPACT_ATOMS: atom_id res chain seq x y z
N GLU A 1 4.11 18.76 3.07
CA GLU A 1 2.90 18.74 2.20
C GLU A 1 3.00 17.54 1.26
N PRO A 2 1.89 16.96 0.76
CA PRO A 2 1.97 15.86 -0.19
C PRO A 2 2.54 16.36 -1.52
N ASP A 3 3.40 15.56 -2.17
CA ASP A 3 3.98 15.92 -3.47
C ASP A 3 2.94 15.91 -4.60
N THR A 4 1.92 15.05 -4.51
CA THR A 4 0.83 14.95 -5.49
C THR A 4 -0.46 14.52 -4.80
N VAL A 5 -1.60 15.02 -5.28
CA VAL A 5 -2.94 14.63 -4.83
C VAL A 5 -3.80 14.28 -6.04
N VAL A 6 -4.27 13.03 -6.11
CA VAL A 6 -5.21 12.55 -7.12
C VAL A 6 -6.46 12.03 -6.41
N GLY A 7 -7.62 12.62 -6.70
CA GLY A 7 -8.91 12.29 -6.08
C GLY A 7 -9.86 11.54 -7.01
N TRP A 8 -11.06 11.25 -6.50
CA TRP A 8 -12.14 10.57 -7.25
C TRP A 8 -11.79 9.17 -7.75
N LEU A 9 -10.92 8.45 -7.04
CA LEU A 9 -10.54 7.07 -7.36
C LEU A 9 -10.86 6.14 -6.18
N TRP A 10 -11.34 4.94 -6.51
CA TRP A 10 -11.67 3.89 -5.54
C TRP A 10 -11.06 2.57 -5.97
N ALA A 11 -10.60 1.80 -4.99
CA ALA A 11 -10.09 0.44 -5.15
C ALA A 11 -9.14 0.31 -6.38
N GLU A 12 -9.46 -0.58 -7.33
CA GLU A 12 -8.69 -0.82 -8.55
C GLU A 12 -8.40 0.45 -9.36
N ALA A 13 -9.31 1.43 -9.37
CA ALA A 13 -9.12 2.68 -10.11
C ALA A 13 -7.94 3.51 -9.57
N LYS A 14 -7.55 3.31 -8.31
CA LYS A 14 -6.32 3.91 -7.77
C LYS A 14 -5.07 3.40 -8.48
N GLY A 15 -5.11 2.16 -8.99
CA GLY A 15 -3.97 1.50 -9.60
C GLY A 15 -3.44 2.20 -10.85
N GLU A 16 -4.29 2.88 -11.61
CA GLU A 16 -3.87 3.67 -12.78
C GLU A 16 -2.99 4.85 -12.37
N ALA A 17 -3.43 5.64 -11.40
CA ALA A 17 -2.66 6.76 -10.87
C ALA A 17 -1.34 6.30 -10.22
N LEU A 18 -1.38 5.21 -9.43
CA LEU A 18 -0.19 4.64 -8.83
C LEU A 18 0.84 4.22 -9.88
N ARG A 19 0.38 3.60 -10.97
CA ARG A 19 1.25 3.18 -12.08
C ARG A 19 1.82 4.37 -12.85
N GLU A 20 1.02 5.41 -13.09
CA GLU A 20 1.48 6.65 -13.74
C GLU A 20 2.60 7.33 -12.93
N HIS A 21 2.49 7.31 -11.60
CA HIS A 21 3.51 7.84 -10.69
C HIS A 21 4.66 6.87 -10.41
N GLY A 22 4.67 5.68 -11.02
CA GLY A 22 5.71 4.68 -10.79
C GLY A 22 5.80 4.22 -9.33
N ALA A 23 4.67 4.19 -8.61
CA ALA A 23 4.63 3.81 -7.21
C ALA A 23 5.13 2.37 -7.03
N GLN A 24 6.10 2.20 -6.14
CA GLN A 24 6.70 0.90 -5.85
C GLN A 24 6.03 0.22 -4.65
N VAL A 25 5.48 1.03 -3.75
CA VAL A 25 4.80 0.63 -2.53
C VAL A 25 3.52 1.44 -2.43
N TYR A 26 2.41 0.81 -2.04
CA TYR A 26 1.18 1.49 -1.68
C TYR A 26 0.73 1.09 -0.29
N VAL A 27 0.52 2.09 0.57
CA VAL A 27 0.14 1.91 1.97
C VAL A 27 -1.33 2.26 2.14
N GLY A 28 -2.11 1.36 2.75
CA GLY A 28 -3.54 1.57 3.00
C GLY A 28 -4.11 0.66 4.07
N ASP A 29 -5.36 0.90 4.44
CA ASP A 29 -6.03 0.26 5.57
C ASP A 29 -7.34 -0.45 5.17
N HIS A 30 -7.64 -0.48 3.87
CA HIS A 30 -8.81 -1.12 3.30
C HIS A 30 -8.44 -2.15 2.23
N THR A 31 -9.26 -3.19 2.06
CA THR A 31 -9.12 -4.15 0.94
C THR A 31 -9.16 -3.49 -0.46
N GLY A 32 -9.65 -2.25 -0.57
CA GLY A 32 -9.61 -1.50 -1.83
C GLY A 32 -8.21 -1.01 -2.14
N ASP A 33 -7.42 -0.64 -1.13
CA ASP A 33 -6.04 -0.22 -1.30
C ASP A 33 -5.17 -1.37 -1.76
N VAL A 34 -5.39 -2.56 -1.19
CA VAL A 34 -4.74 -3.80 -1.62
C VAL A 34 -5.01 -4.09 -3.09
N ARG A 35 -6.26 -3.96 -3.54
CA ARG A 35 -6.62 -4.13 -4.96
C ARG A 35 -5.96 -3.08 -5.85
N GLY A 36 -5.96 -1.81 -5.43
CA GLY A 36 -5.30 -0.72 -6.14
C GLY A 36 -3.79 -0.96 -6.31
N ALA A 37 -3.10 -1.38 -5.25
CA ALA A 37 -1.68 -1.74 -5.28
C ALA A 37 -1.39 -2.86 -6.29
N ARG A 38 -2.21 -3.92 -6.27
CA ARG A 38 -2.07 -5.06 -7.19
C ARG A 38 -2.27 -4.66 -8.66
N VAL A 39 -3.25 -3.80 -8.96
CA VAL A 39 -3.44 -3.26 -10.32
C VAL A 39 -2.24 -2.44 -10.78
N ALA A 40 -1.61 -1.69 -9.87
CA ALA A 40 -0.42 -0.91 -10.16
C ALA A 40 0.86 -1.76 -10.31
N GLY A 41 0.85 -3.01 -9.82
CA GLY A 41 2.08 -3.79 -9.63
C GLY A 41 2.97 -3.26 -8.49
N ALA A 42 2.40 -2.47 -7.57
CA ALA A 42 3.07 -1.97 -6.39
C ALA A 42 2.96 -2.96 -5.24
N LEU A 43 3.95 -2.99 -4.34
CA LEU A 43 3.91 -3.79 -3.12
C LEU A 43 2.83 -3.23 -2.18
N SER A 44 1.90 -4.09 -1.78
CA SER A 44 0.79 -3.72 -0.90
C SER A 44 1.20 -3.82 0.57
N VAL A 45 1.37 -2.68 1.24
CA VAL A 45 1.57 -2.59 2.70
C VAL A 45 0.26 -2.20 3.36
N ALA A 46 -0.35 -3.13 4.08
CA ALA A 46 -1.57 -2.85 4.80
C ALA A 46 -1.32 -2.52 6.27
N VAL A 47 -2.10 -1.60 6.84
CA VAL A 47 -2.08 -1.28 8.28
C VAL A 47 -3.45 -1.55 8.89
N THR A 48 -3.51 -2.11 10.10
CA THR A 48 -4.78 -2.50 10.74
C THR A 48 -5.44 -1.40 11.57
N THR A 49 -5.10 -0.15 11.32
CA THR A 49 -5.70 1.02 11.99
C THR A 49 -6.99 1.52 11.34
N GLY A 50 -7.45 0.82 10.31
CA GLY A 50 -8.64 1.14 9.53
C GLY A 50 -9.84 0.22 9.79
N PRO A 51 -10.79 0.15 8.84
CA PRO A 51 -12.00 -0.65 8.98
C PRO A 51 -11.80 -2.15 8.66
N CYS A 52 -10.69 -2.54 8.05
CA CYS A 52 -10.40 -3.94 7.70
C CYS A 52 -9.38 -4.56 8.65
N ASP A 53 -9.64 -5.79 9.10
CA ASP A 53 -8.73 -6.50 9.98
C ASP A 53 -7.56 -7.17 9.25
N ALA A 54 -6.61 -7.70 10.01
CA ALA A 54 -5.40 -8.31 9.49
C ALA A 54 -5.68 -9.57 8.62
N ALA A 55 -6.77 -10.28 8.87
CA ALA A 55 -7.14 -11.47 8.10
C ALA A 55 -7.76 -11.06 6.76
N GLU A 56 -8.69 -10.12 6.78
CA GLU A 56 -9.32 -9.54 5.58
C GLU A 56 -8.26 -8.97 4.61
N LEU A 57 -7.29 -8.23 5.13
CA LEU A 57 -6.20 -7.64 4.34
C LEU A 57 -5.29 -8.70 3.71
N ARG A 58 -4.92 -9.75 4.46
CA ARG A 58 -4.14 -10.88 3.91
C ARG A 58 -4.93 -11.64 2.85
N THR A 59 -6.22 -11.89 3.08
CA THR A 59 -7.10 -12.55 2.10
C THR A 59 -7.26 -11.73 0.83
N ALA A 60 -7.30 -10.39 0.93
CA ALA A 60 -7.30 -9.51 -0.24
C ALA A 60 -5.96 -9.51 -1.00
N GLY A 61 -4.89 -10.04 -0.40
CA GLY A 61 -3.56 -10.14 -0.99
C GLY A 61 -2.62 -9.00 -0.59
N ALA A 62 -2.70 -8.49 0.65
CA ALA A 62 -1.64 -7.63 1.16
C ALA A 62 -0.32 -8.41 1.28
N ASP A 63 0.78 -7.83 0.81
CA ASP A 63 2.11 -8.47 0.87
C ASP A 63 2.72 -8.33 2.27
N VAL A 64 2.43 -7.19 2.92
CA VAL A 64 2.86 -6.87 4.29
C VAL A 64 1.65 -6.39 5.07
N VAL A 65 1.52 -6.83 6.33
CA VAL A 65 0.48 -6.34 7.24
C VAL A 65 1.13 -5.90 8.54
N LEU A 66 1.01 -4.61 8.85
CA LEU A 66 1.49 -3.98 10.08
C LEU A 66 0.30 -3.70 11.00
N GLU A 67 0.53 -3.76 12.31
CA GLU A 67 -0.50 -3.42 13.30
C GLU A 67 -0.90 -1.93 13.20
N ASP A 68 0.10 -1.07 13.03
CA ASP A 68 -0.05 0.37 12.84
C ASP A 68 1.12 0.98 12.03
N LEU A 69 1.13 2.30 11.88
CA LEU A 69 2.17 3.04 11.15
C LEU A 69 3.50 3.18 11.90
N THR A 70 3.59 2.83 13.18
CA THR A 70 4.86 2.93 13.94
C THR A 70 5.91 1.95 13.42
N GLY A 71 5.48 0.82 12.85
CA GLY A 71 6.36 -0.16 12.20
C GLY A 71 6.80 0.22 10.78
N PHE A 72 6.11 1.17 10.13
CA PHE A 72 6.35 1.50 8.73
C PHE A 72 7.76 2.05 8.44
N PRO A 73 8.35 2.97 9.25
CA PRO A 73 9.68 3.50 8.98
C PRO A 73 10.78 2.43 8.96
N ALA A 74 10.73 1.47 9.88
CA ALA A 74 11.70 0.38 9.94
C ALA A 74 11.55 -0.57 8.75
N TRP A 75 10.31 -0.86 8.36
CA TRP A 75 10.02 -1.67 7.17
C TRP A 75 10.49 -1.00 5.88
N LEU A 76 10.24 0.30 5.71
CA LEU A 76 10.65 1.05 4.52
C LEU A 76 12.17 1.09 4.37
N ALA A 77 12.90 1.32 5.46
CA ALA A 77 14.37 1.30 5.45
C ALA A 77 14.93 -0.07 5.01
N ALA A 78 14.32 -1.17 5.46
CA ALA A 78 14.70 -2.52 5.03
C ALA A 78 14.39 -2.74 3.53
N PHE A 79 13.20 -2.34 3.07
CA PHE A 79 12.82 -2.42 1.66
C PHE A 79 13.78 -1.63 0.75
N GLU A 80 14.20 -0.43 1.16
CA GLU A 80 15.17 0.37 0.41
C GLU A 80 16.56 -0.28 0.38
N ALA A 81 17.01 -0.85 1.50
CA ALA A 81 18.28 -1.57 1.57
C ALA A 81 18.29 -2.80 0.65
N ASP A 82 17.22 -3.60 0.66
CA ASP A 82 17.08 -4.78 -0.20
C ASP A 82 17.07 -4.43 -1.69
N ARG A 83 16.58 -3.24 -2.06
CA ARG A 83 16.56 -2.75 -3.44
C ARG A 83 17.89 -2.19 -3.94
N ALA A 84 18.75 -1.77 -3.02
CA ALA A 84 20.06 -1.23 -3.33
C ALA A 84 21.14 -2.32 -3.48
N ALA A 85 20.84 -3.54 -3.02
CA ALA A 85 21.68 -4.73 -3.14
C ALA A 85 21.55 -5.39 -4.53
#